data_AF-A0A7X1KQJ8-F1
#
_entry.id   AF-A0A7X1KQJ8-F1
#
_cell.length_a   1.000
_cell.length_b   1.000
_cell.length_c   1.000
_cell.angle_alpha   90.00
_cell.angle_beta   90.00
_cell.angle_gamma   90.00
#
_symmetry.space_group_name_H-M   'P 1'
#
loop_
_entity.id
_entity.type
_entity.pdbx_description
1 polymer ?
#
loop_
_entity_poly.entity_id
_entity_poly.type
_entity_poly.pdbx_seq_one_letter_code
_entity_poly.pdbx_strand_id
1 'polypeptide(L)' 'MKSTFDLMRVWAALTGLVLAAFYFVSLGLGARPSDLLPMLIAAIGGFELSLYAQDLWLKRRRQHG' A
#
# COMPACT_ATOMS: atom_id res chain seq x y z
N MET A 1 19.40 -11.56 -4.37
CA MET A 1 18.19 -11.92 -5.14
C MET A 1 17.03 -11.14 -4.54
N LYS A 2 16.30 -10.33 -5.31
CA LYS A 2 14.99 -9.82 -4.86
C LYS A 2 14.07 -11.03 -4.76
N SER A 3 13.43 -11.23 -3.61
CA SER A 3 12.53 -12.36 -3.41
C SER A 3 11.30 -12.20 -4.31
N THR A 4 10.74 -13.29 -4.85
CA THR A 4 9.45 -13.28 -5.55
C THR A 4 8.36 -12.60 -4.71
N PHE A 5 8.47 -12.71 -3.38
CA PHE A 5 7.60 -12.04 -2.42
C PHE A 5 7.72 -10.50 -2.47
N ASP A 6 8.95 -9.96 -2.55
CA ASP A 6 9.14 -8.50 -2.66
C ASP A 6 8.54 -7.95 -3.94
N LEU A 7 8.70 -8.68 -5.05
CA LEU A 7 8.12 -8.26 -6.33
C LEU A 7 6.59 -8.26 -6.29
N MET A 8 5.99 -9.30 -5.71
CA MET A 8 4.54 -9.39 -5.51
C MET A 8 4.00 -8.22 -4.67
N ARG A 9 4.72 -7.86 -3.61
CA ARG A 9 4.37 -6.72 -2.75
C ARG A 9 4.46 -5.38 -3.47
N VAL A 10 5.51 -5.16 -4.26
CA VAL A 10 5.64 -3.96 -5.10
C VAL A 10 4.45 -3.84 -6.05
N TRP A 11 4.06 -4.95 -6.70
CA TRP A 11 2.86 -4.95 -7.56
C TRP A 11 1.58 -4.65 -6.78
N ALA A 12 1.38 -5.24 -5.60
CA ALA A 12 0.22 -4.95 -4.75
C ALA A 12 0.17 -3.47 -4.34
N ALA A 13 1.29 -2.89 -3.91
CA ALA A 13 1.41 -1.47 -3.57
C ALA A 13 1.07 -0.57 -4.77
N LEU A 14 1.58 -0.92 -5.96
CA LEU A 14 1.33 -0.18 -7.18
C LEU A 14 -0.13 -0.24 -7.60
N THR A 15 -0.80 -1.40 -7.44
CA THR A 15 -2.25 -1.52 -7.62
C THR A 15 -3.02 -0.64 -6.64
N GLY A 16 -2.63 -0.62 -5.36
CA GLY A 16 -3.23 0.25 -4.35
C GLY A 16 -3.15 1.74 -4.72
N LEU A 17 -2.00 2.18 -5.25
CA LEU A 17 -1.81 3.57 -5.72
C LEU A 17 -2.68 3.90 -6.94
N VAL A 18 -2.78 2.99 -7.91
CA VAL A 18 -3.65 3.18 -9.08
C VAL A 18 -5.12 3.28 -8.66
N LEU A 19 -5.56 2.41 -7.75
CA LEU A 19 -6.93 2.46 -7.21
C LEU A 19 -7.19 3.76 -6.44
N ALA A 20 -6.22 4.23 -5.64
CA ALA A 20 -6.32 5.51 -4.95
C ALA A 20 -6.46 6.67 -5.93
N ALA A 21 -5.61 6.74 -6.95
CA ALA A 21 -5.69 7.76 -7.99
C ALA A 21 -7.05 7.73 -8.70
N PHE A 22 -7.53 6.53 -9.07
CA PHE A 22 -8.83 6.36 -9.68
C PHE A 22 -9.97 6.83 -8.76
N TYR A 23 -9.95 6.48 -7.47
CA TYR A 23 -10.94 6.91 -6.50
C TYR A 23 -11.03 8.44 -6.42
N PHE A 24 -9.89 9.12 -6.24
CA PHE A 24 -9.86 10.57 -6.14
C PHE A 24 -10.27 11.27 -7.46
N VAL A 25 -9.88 10.73 -8.62
CA VAL A 25 -10.36 11.23 -9.91
C VAL A 25 -11.87 11.07 -10.03
N SER A 26 -12.43 9.92 -9.62
CA SER A 26 -13.86 9.66 -9.66
C SER A 26 -14.65 10.64 -8.78
N LEU A 27 -14.13 10.96 -7.59
CA LEU A 27 -14.71 11.98 -6.71
C LEU A 27 -14.64 13.38 -7.34
N GLY A 28 -13.52 13.74 -7.97
CA GLY A 28 -13.37 15.02 -8.67
C GLY A 28 -14.32 15.20 -9.85
N LEU A 29 -14.73 14.10 -10.50
CA LEU A 29 -15.73 14.07 -11.57
C LEU A 29 -17.18 14.02 -11.07
N GLY A 30 -17.41 14.05 -9.75
CA GLY A 30 -18.74 13.98 -9.15
C GLY A 30 -19.39 12.59 -9.20
N ALA A 31 -18.62 11.54 -9.48
CA ALA A 31 -19.12 10.17 -9.41
C ALA A 31 -19.35 9.76 -7.95
N ARG A 32 -20.20 8.75 -7.75
CA ARG A 32 -20.41 8.10 -6.45
C ARG A 32 -19.73 6.74 -6.45
N PRO A 33 -18.40 6.68 -6.24
CA PRO A 33 -17.69 5.40 -6.16
C PRO A 33 -18.20 4.59 -4.97
N SER A 34 -18.13 3.25 -5.09
CA SER A 34 -18.51 2.33 -4.03
C SER A 34 -17.65 2.53 -2.77
N ASP A 35 -18.24 2.43 -1.59
CA ASP A 35 -17.56 2.51 -0.30
C ASP A 35 -16.52 1.39 -0.09
N LEU A 36 -16.61 0.30 -0.87
CA LEU A 36 -15.63 -0.78 -0.87
C LEU A 36 -14.27 -0.35 -1.43
N LEU A 37 -14.26 0.63 -2.34
CA LEU A 37 -13.06 1.12 -3.03
C LEU A 37 -12.06 1.78 -2.05
N PRO A 38 -12.45 2.79 -1.24
CA PRO A 38 -11.57 3.37 -0.23
C PRO A 38 -11.17 2.37 0.86
N MET A 39 -12.07 1.45 1.24
CA MET A 39 -11.73 0.36 2.17
C MET A 39 -10.59 -0.52 1.62
N LEU A 40 -10.67 -0.92 0.35
CA LEU A 40 -9.64 -1.74 -0.30
C LEU A 40 -8.31 -0.99 -0.40
N ILE A 41 -8.34 0.30 -0.76
CA ILE A 41 -7.16 1.17 -0.81
C ILE A 41 -6.49 1.24 0.57
N ALA A 42 -7.28 1.48 1.62
CA ALA A 42 -6.79 1.55 2.99
C ALA A 42 -6.20 0.21 3.47
N ALA A 43 -6.82 -0.92 3.11
CA ALA A 43 -6.33 -2.25 3.45
C ALA A 43 -4.97 -2.54 2.79
N ILE A 44 -4.84 -2.29 1.48
CA ILE A 44 -3.59 -2.50 0.74
C ILE A 44 -2.49 -1.56 1.26
N GLY A 45 -2.80 -0.27 1.42
CA GLY A 45 -1.84 0.72 1.90
C GLY A 45 -1.41 0.48 3.34
N GLY A 46 -2.35 0.16 4.22
CA GLY A 46 -2.07 -0.14 5.63
C GLY A 46 -1.22 -1.38 5.81
N PHE A 47 -1.48 -2.44 5.03
CA PHE A 47 -0.66 -3.65 5.03
C PHE A 47 0.80 -3.35 4.64
N GLU A 48 1.03 -2.66 3.52
CA GLU A 48 2.37 -2.33 3.06
C GLU A 48 3.12 -1.40 4.02
N LEU A 49 2.43 -0.39 4.56
CA LEU A 49 3.01 0.51 5.55
C LEU A 49 3.42 -0.24 6.83
N SER A 50 2.61 -1.21 7.28
CA SER A 50 2.91 -2.01 8.46
C SER A 50 4.18 -2.87 8.28
N LEU A 51 4.39 -3.44 7.10
CA LEU A 51 5.56 -4.24 6.78
C LEU A 51 6.81 -3.38 6.62
N TYR A 52 6.68 -2.20 6.01
CA TYR A 52 7.76 -1.22 5.94
C TYR A 52 8.18 -0.75 7.34
N ALA A 53 7.21 -0.47 8.21
CA ALA A 53 7.47 -0.08 9.60
C ALA A 53 8.19 -1.19 10.38
N GLN A 54 7.78 -2.45 10.22
CA GLN A 54 8.45 -3.60 10.82
C GLN A 54 9.91 -3.74 10.33
N ASP A 55 10.13 -3.64 9.02
CA ASP A 55 11.47 -3.72 8.43
C ASP A 55 12.37 -2.57 8.93
N LEU A 56 11.85 -1.35 8.99
CA LEU A 56 12.56 -0.19 9.53
C LEU A 56 12.92 -0.37 11.01
N TRP A 57 12.00 -0.89 11.81
CA TRP A 57 12.23 -1.13 13.24
C TRP A 57 13.27 -2.23 13.48
N LEU A 58 13.22 -3.32 12.72
CA LEU A 58 14.21 -4.40 12.77
C LEU A 58 15.61 -3.92 12.36
N LYS A 59 15.70 -3.10 11.29
CA LYS A 59 16.97 -2.48 10.86
C LYS A 59 17.56 -1.57 11.93
N ARG A 60 16.73 -0.75 12.58
CA ARG A 60 17.15 0.10 13.71
C ARG A 60 17.65 -0.73 14.90
N ARG A 61 16.98 -1.84 15.24
CA ARG A 61 17.42 -2.74 16.32
C ARG A 61 18.77 -3.41 16.04
N ARG A 62 19.07 -3.75 14.78
CA ARG A 62 20.36 -4.36 14.39
C ARG A 62 21.56 -3.42 14.49
N GLN A 63 21.36 -2.10 14.51
CA GLN A 63 22.45 -1.12 14.63
C GLN A 63 22.92 -0.87 16.07
N HIS A 64 22.20 -1.40 17.07
CA HIS A 64 22.52 -1.25 18.50
C HIS A 64 23.05 -2.56 19.14
N GLY A 65 23.64 -3.45 18.33
CA GLY A 65 24.34 -4.65 18.78
C GLY A 65 25.82 -4.58 18.45
#